data_AF-A0AAV5VIL0-F1
#
_entry.id   AF-A0AAV5VIL0-F1
#
_cell.length_a   1.000
_cell.length_b   1.000
_cell.length_c   1.000
_cell.angle_alpha   90.00
_cell.angle_beta   90.00
_cell.angle_gamma   90.00
#
_symmetry.space_group_name_H-M   'P 1'
#
loop_
_entity.id
_entity.type
_entity.pdbx_description
1 polymer ?
#
loop_
_entity_poly.entity_id
_entity_poly.type
_entity_poly.pdbx_seq_one_letter_code
_entity_poly.pdbx_strand_id
1 'polypeptide(L)'
;DEEKNVLMREWIKPNPGDFVLSELSEKTILFGTTMMFAALFPLAPLIALSIGLIDIRIDASRLVWFNRRPIPERVAGIGIWLNILTFIQYAAVLTNAFIVSFTSRFCTFFFSDSIECNVENRLVIVLVFQNATFLLKYLLQSMIPSSSAELRTSQKRKRFVAKFVDEKGRAPEGFKKASKLLQIAKTAAKKPKPSLLGKKSTTKVEDISSH
;
A
#
# COMPACT_ATOMS: atom_id res chain seq x y z
N ASP A 1 -8.70 -6.33 -41.10
CA ASP A 1 -7.70 -5.26 -40.88
C ASP A 1 -7.76 -4.63 -39.50
N GLU A 2 -8.94 -4.42 -38.93
CA GLU A 2 -9.10 -3.85 -37.59
C GLU A 2 -8.49 -4.71 -36.47
N GLU A 3 -8.64 -6.03 -36.51
CA GLU A 3 -8.02 -6.93 -35.54
C GLU A 3 -6.48 -6.90 -35.61
N LYS A 4 -5.91 -6.82 -36.82
CA LYS A 4 -4.47 -6.63 -37.02
C LYS A 4 -4.00 -5.30 -36.41
N ASN A 5 -4.81 -4.24 -36.53
CA ASN A 5 -4.52 -2.93 -35.94
C ASN A 5 -4.57 -2.96 -34.40
N VAL A 6 -5.50 -3.69 -33.80
CA VAL A 6 -5.58 -3.87 -32.34
C VAL A 6 -4.37 -4.65 -31.82
N LEU A 7 -4.03 -5.75 -32.49
CA LEU A 7 -2.86 -6.55 -32.12
C LEU A 7 -1.56 -5.75 -32.26
N MET A 8 -1.42 -4.95 -33.31
CA MET A 8 -0.27 -4.05 -33.49
C MET A 8 -0.21 -2.99 -32.38
N ARG A 9 -1.34 -2.41 -31.97
CA ARG A 9 -1.39 -1.45 -30.84
C ARG A 9 -0.95 -2.11 -29.53
N GLU A 10 -1.43 -3.31 -29.23
CA GLU A 10 -1.01 -4.06 -28.04
C GLU A 10 0.47 -4.44 -28.11
N TRP A 11 0.99 -4.75 -29.31
CA TRP A 11 2.40 -5.08 -29.51
C TRP A 11 3.33 -3.86 -29.43
N ILE A 12 2.85 -2.64 -29.59
CA ILE A 12 3.68 -1.43 -29.42
C ILE A 12 3.81 -1.01 -27.95
N LYS A 13 2.89 -1.45 -27.08
CA LYS A 13 2.93 -1.09 -25.65
C LYS A 13 4.22 -1.59 -24.97
N PRO A 14 4.83 -0.77 -24.08
CA PRO A 14 6.05 -1.12 -23.38
C PRO A 14 5.83 -2.29 -22.41
N ASN A 15 6.92 -3.00 -22.11
CA ASN A 15 6.90 -4.13 -21.19
C ASN A 15 6.86 -3.61 -19.75
N PRO A 16 6.09 -4.21 -18.82
CA PRO A 16 5.88 -3.68 -17.48
C PRO A 16 7.05 -3.87 -16.51
N GLY A 17 8.14 -4.53 -16.93
CA GLY A 17 9.30 -4.78 -16.07
C GLY A 17 9.97 -3.49 -15.59
N ASP A 18 10.21 -2.54 -16.51
CA ASP A 18 10.86 -1.26 -16.19
C ASP A 18 9.92 -0.27 -15.49
N PHE A 19 8.61 -0.48 -15.63
CA PHE A 19 7.58 0.38 -15.08
C PHE A 19 7.67 0.47 -13.55
N VAL A 20 7.75 -0.67 -12.86
CA VAL A 20 7.74 -0.71 -11.38
C VAL A 20 8.96 0.01 -10.79
N LEU A 21 10.14 -0.14 -11.41
CA LEU A 21 11.37 0.53 -10.95
C LEU A 21 11.31 2.04 -11.14
N SER A 22 10.84 2.48 -12.31
CA SER A 22 10.65 3.91 -12.61
C SER A 22 9.67 4.54 -11.61
N GLU A 23 8.51 3.92 -11.41
CA GLU A 23 7.50 4.41 -10.48
C GLU A 23 8.02 4.47 -9.04
N LEU A 24 8.68 3.41 -8.56
CA LEU A 24 9.27 3.41 -7.22
C LEU A 24 10.35 4.46 -7.05
N SER A 25 11.16 4.72 -8.09
CA SER A 25 12.18 5.77 -8.06
C SER A 25 11.55 7.16 -7.94
N GLU A 26 10.48 7.43 -8.69
CA GLU A 26 9.75 8.69 -8.64
C GLU A 26 9.15 8.93 -7.26
N LYS A 27 8.46 7.93 -6.69
CA LYS A 27 7.92 8.03 -5.33
C LYS A 27 9.02 8.18 -4.27
N THR A 28 10.18 7.53 -4.47
CA THR A 28 11.33 7.64 -3.56
C THR A 28 11.92 9.05 -3.58
N ILE A 29 12.05 9.67 -4.75
CA ILE A 29 12.54 11.05 -4.88
C ILE A 29 11.56 12.02 -4.22
N LEU A 30 10.25 11.88 -4.47
CA LEU A 30 9.23 12.71 -3.82
C LEU A 30 9.26 12.58 -2.29
N PHE A 31 9.42 11.36 -1.79
CA PHE A 31 9.59 11.12 -0.36
C PHE A 31 10.85 11.77 0.19
N GLY A 32 11.99 11.63 -0.49
CA GLY A 32 13.27 12.18 -0.06
C GLY A 32 13.28 13.70 -0.02
N THR A 33 12.77 14.37 -1.06
CA THR A 33 12.67 15.84 -1.08
C THR A 33 11.77 16.37 0.02
N THR A 34 10.62 15.71 0.24
CA THR A 34 9.69 16.09 1.32
C THR A 34 10.32 15.92 2.70
N MET A 35 11.03 14.82 2.94
CA MET A 35 11.64 14.52 4.23
C MET A 35 12.88 15.39 4.53
N MET A 36 13.78 15.59 3.56
CA MET A 36 15.05 16.30 3.79
C MET A 36 14.87 17.82 3.99
N PHE A 37 13.81 18.40 3.42
CA PHE A 37 13.53 19.84 3.45
C PHE A 37 12.30 20.23 4.27
N ALA A 38 11.80 19.33 5.11
CA ALA A 38 10.62 19.57 5.95
C ALA A 38 10.76 20.81 6.86
N ALA A 39 11.96 21.08 7.38
CA ALA A 39 12.22 22.24 8.23
C ALA A 39 12.20 23.59 7.49
N LEU A 40 12.48 23.59 6.18
CA LEU A 40 12.47 24.81 5.36
C LEU A 40 11.07 25.15 4.86
N PHE A 41 10.28 24.14 4.51
CA PHE A 41 8.95 24.33 3.96
C PHE A 41 7.92 23.44 4.66
N PRO A 42 7.21 23.95 5.69
CA PRO A 42 6.26 23.16 6.47
C PRO A 42 5.01 22.74 5.67
N LEU A 43 4.73 23.39 4.53
CA LEU A 43 3.65 23.00 3.62
C LEU A 43 4.03 21.86 2.66
N ALA A 44 5.31 21.44 2.60
CA ALA A 44 5.78 20.40 1.69
C ALA A 44 4.96 19.09 1.80
N PRO A 45 4.63 18.59 3.01
CA PRO A 45 3.86 17.35 3.14
C PRO A 45 2.44 17.46 2.56
N LEU A 46 1.82 18.65 2.60
CA LEU A 46 0.48 18.86 2.03
C LEU A 46 0.52 18.81 0.51
N ILE A 47 1.55 19.39 -0.10
CA ILE A 47 1.78 19.32 -1.55
C ILE A 47 2.13 17.88 -1.97
N ALA A 48 2.97 17.19 -1.21
CA ALA A 48 3.29 15.79 -1.50
C ALA A 48 2.04 14.90 -1.42
N LEU A 49 1.13 15.18 -0.47
CA LEU A 49 -0.14 14.47 -0.35
C LEU A 49 -1.06 14.71 -1.55
N SER A 50 -1.18 15.96 -2.03
CA SER A 50 -2.01 16.24 -3.20
C SER A 50 -1.45 15.59 -4.47
N ILE A 51 -0.12 15.63 -4.65
CA ILE A 51 0.58 14.92 -5.73
C ILE A 51 0.29 13.42 -5.64
N GLY A 52 0.48 12.80 -4.46
CA GLY A 52 0.22 11.38 -4.25
C GLY A 52 -1.23 10.95 -4.55
N LEU A 53 -2.22 11.79 -4.26
CA LEU A 53 -3.63 11.49 -4.57
C LEU A 53 -3.93 11.49 -6.08
N ILE A 54 -3.36 12.45 -6.81
CA ILE A 54 -3.51 12.55 -8.27
C ILE A 54 -2.78 11.38 -8.93
N ASP A 55 -1.57 11.12 -8.45
CA ASP A 55 -0.66 10.10 -8.94
C ASP A 55 -1.25 8.69 -8.87
N ILE A 56 -1.92 8.31 -7.78
CA ILE A 56 -2.65 7.02 -7.69
C ILE A 56 -3.64 6.83 -8.85
N ARG A 57 -4.31 7.90 -9.30
CA ARG A 57 -5.28 7.84 -10.40
C ARG A 57 -4.59 7.74 -11.75
N ILE A 58 -3.48 8.45 -11.91
CA ILE A 58 -2.65 8.41 -13.13
C ILE A 58 -2.04 7.02 -13.28
N ASP A 59 -1.46 6.45 -12.22
CA ASP A 59 -0.83 5.13 -12.23
C ASP A 59 -1.82 4.02 -12.56
N ALA A 60 -3.03 4.08 -11.98
CA ALA A 60 -4.10 3.13 -12.30
C ALA A 60 -4.50 3.22 -13.78
N SER A 61 -4.60 4.44 -14.31
CA SER A 61 -4.94 4.67 -15.72
C SER A 61 -3.81 4.20 -16.64
N ARG A 62 -2.55 4.44 -16.27
CA ARG A 62 -1.35 4.02 -16.98
C ARG A 62 -1.27 2.50 -17.06
N LEU A 63 -1.56 1.80 -15.96
CA LEU A 63 -1.52 0.34 -15.91
C LEU A 63 -2.62 -0.33 -16.74
N VAL A 64 -3.80 0.27 -16.83
CA VAL A 64 -4.94 -0.29 -17.58
C VAL A 64 -4.85 0.00 -19.08
N TRP A 65 -4.48 1.23 -19.46
CA TRP A 65 -4.59 1.69 -20.85
C TRP A 65 -3.27 1.65 -21.62
N PHE A 66 -2.15 1.94 -20.95
CA PHE A 66 -0.88 2.22 -21.63
C PHE A 66 0.11 1.04 -21.56
N ASN A 67 0.03 0.22 -20.50
CA ASN A 67 0.91 -0.93 -20.33
C ASN A 67 0.24 -2.22 -20.82
N ARG A 68 1.07 -3.20 -21.23
CA ARG A 68 0.60 -4.58 -21.42
C ARG A 68 0.26 -5.21 -20.07
N ARG A 69 -0.65 -6.19 -20.09
CA ARG A 69 -1.02 -6.93 -18.88
C ARG A 69 0.22 -7.60 -18.26
N PRO A 70 0.64 -7.21 -17.04
CA PRO A 70 1.78 -7.82 -16.38
C PRO A 70 1.45 -9.25 -15.92
N ILE A 71 2.47 -10.09 -15.89
CA ILE A 71 2.38 -11.43 -15.30
C ILE A 71 2.40 -11.27 -13.77
N PRO A 72 1.45 -11.82 -13.01
CA PRO A 72 1.39 -11.65 -11.58
C PRO A 72 2.55 -12.39 -10.90
N GLU A 73 3.48 -11.64 -10.32
CA GLU A 73 4.56 -12.18 -9.50
C GLU A 73 4.23 -12.07 -8.02
N ARG A 74 4.53 -13.12 -7.23
CA ARG A 74 4.33 -13.10 -5.78
C ARG A 74 5.59 -12.55 -5.11
N VAL A 75 5.53 -11.30 -4.66
CA VAL A 75 6.62 -10.66 -3.92
C VAL A 75 6.21 -10.48 -2.45
N ALA A 76 7.14 -10.76 -1.52
CA ALA A 76 6.88 -10.68 -0.08
C ALA A 76 6.91 -9.24 0.48
N GLY A 77 7.43 -8.28 -0.29
CA GLY A 77 7.55 -6.86 0.09
C GLY A 77 8.16 -6.02 -1.04
N ILE A 78 8.50 -4.77 -0.74
CA ILE A 78 9.05 -3.81 -1.73
C ILE A 78 10.54 -4.11 -2.03
N GLY A 79 11.21 -4.96 -1.24
CA GLY A 79 12.59 -5.38 -1.48
C GLY A 79 13.63 -4.33 -1.06
N ILE A 80 14.65 -4.11 -1.90
CA ILE A 80 15.79 -3.21 -1.63
C ILE A 80 15.37 -1.77 -1.32
N TRP A 81 14.25 -1.32 -1.89
CA TRP A 81 13.72 0.02 -1.73
C TRP A 81 13.43 0.38 -0.28
N LEU A 82 13.06 -0.58 0.57
CA LEU A 82 12.88 -0.33 2.01
C LEU A 82 14.19 0.12 2.67
N ASN A 83 15.33 -0.46 2.27
CA ASN A 83 16.64 -0.07 2.78
C ASN A 83 17.02 1.33 2.29
N ILE A 84 16.71 1.65 1.02
CA ILE A 84 16.94 2.99 0.45
C ILE A 84 16.11 4.05 1.17
N LEU A 85 14.81 3.81 1.36
CA LEU A 85 13.93 4.72 2.09
C LEU A 85 14.39 4.90 3.54
N THR A 86 14.85 3.83 4.17
CA THR A 86 15.39 3.89 5.53
C THR A 86 16.68 4.71 5.60
N PHE A 87 17.56 4.57 4.61
CA PHE A 87 18.77 5.41 4.48
C PHE A 87 18.41 6.89 4.31
N ILE A 88 17.46 7.20 3.43
CA ILE A 88 16.97 8.56 3.21
C ILE A 88 16.38 9.14 4.50
N GLN A 89 15.64 8.36 5.30
CA GLN A 89 15.13 8.80 6.59
C GLN A 89 16.26 9.20 7.56
N TYR A 90 17.33 8.42 7.63
CA TYR A 90 18.48 8.75 8.47
C TYR A 90 19.20 10.01 7.98
N ALA A 91 19.40 10.14 6.66
CA ALA A 91 19.96 11.34 6.05
C ALA A 91 19.07 12.58 6.30
N ALA A 92 17.74 12.44 6.20
CA ALA A 92 16.80 13.52 6.43
C ALA A 92 16.82 14.05 7.87
N VAL A 93 16.96 13.17 8.87
CA VAL A 93 17.13 13.62 10.26
C VAL A 93 18.39 14.46 10.39
N LEU A 94 19.49 14.00 9.79
CA LEU A 94 20.77 14.71 9.83
C LEU A 94 20.67 16.09 9.15
N THR A 95 20.12 16.16 7.93
CA THR A 95 19.98 17.42 7.20
C THR A 95 19.06 18.41 7.90
N ASN A 96 17.92 17.96 8.41
CA ASN A 96 17.01 18.86 9.15
C ASN A 96 17.66 19.34 10.46
N ALA A 97 18.42 18.50 11.16
CA ALA A 97 19.14 18.92 12.36
C ALA A 97 20.18 20.01 12.05
N PHE A 98 20.92 19.87 10.95
CA PHE A 98 21.85 20.90 10.47
C PHE A 98 21.13 22.19 10.08
N ILE A 99 20.03 22.10 9.32
CA ILE A 99 19.23 23.27 8.93
C ILE A 99 18.77 24.03 10.17
N VAL A 100 18.21 23.35 11.18
CA VAL A 100 17.77 24.02 12.40
C VAL A 100 18.96 24.63 13.15
N SER A 101 20.05 23.89 13.35
CA SER A 101 21.20 24.36 14.13
C SER A 101 21.94 25.55 13.52
N PHE A 102 22.06 25.61 12.18
CA PHE A 102 22.80 26.66 11.48
C PHE A 102 21.94 27.82 10.99
N THR A 103 20.71 27.57 10.53
CA THR A 103 19.86 28.62 9.96
C THR A 103 19.06 29.37 11.02
N SER A 104 18.66 28.73 12.11
CA SER A 104 17.74 29.35 13.07
C SER A 104 18.46 29.92 14.30
N ARG A 105 17.90 30.98 14.89
CA ARG A 105 18.29 31.52 16.21
C ARG A 105 17.90 30.57 17.36
N PHE A 106 17.70 29.29 17.08
CA PHE A 106 17.21 28.30 18.04
C PHE A 106 18.19 28.08 19.19
N CYS A 107 19.50 28.15 18.91
CA CYS A 107 20.52 28.18 19.96
C CYS A 107 20.31 29.38 20.91
N THR A 108 20.07 30.56 20.36
CA THR A 108 19.85 31.80 21.13
C THR A 108 18.54 31.77 21.90
N PHE A 109 17.47 31.21 21.32
CA PHE A 109 16.15 31.15 21.95
C PHE A 109 16.07 30.12 23.09
N PHE A 110 16.64 28.93 22.91
CA PHE A 110 16.56 27.86 23.92
C PHE A 110 17.62 27.96 25.02
N PHE A 111 18.81 28.48 24.71
CA PHE A 111 19.95 28.49 25.64
C PHE A 111 20.44 29.90 25.97
N SER A 112 19.53 30.88 25.94
CA SER A 112 19.82 32.32 25.99
C SER A 112 20.73 32.78 27.16
N ASP A 113 20.88 31.99 28.22
CA ASP A 113 21.74 32.30 29.38
C ASP A 113 22.80 31.23 29.73
N SER A 114 22.84 30.07 29.05
CA SER A 114 23.62 28.90 29.52
C SER A 114 24.70 28.37 28.57
N ILE A 115 24.64 28.67 27.28
CA ILE A 115 25.58 28.09 26.29
C ILE A 115 25.93 29.13 25.22
N GLU A 116 27.21 29.47 25.09
CA GLU A 116 27.70 30.29 23.96
C GLU A 116 27.40 29.58 22.63
N CYS A 117 26.83 30.29 21.66
CA CYS A 117 26.46 29.70 20.36
C CYS A 117 27.63 29.54 19.38
N ASN A 118 28.74 28.96 19.86
CA ASN A 118 29.90 28.56 19.08
C ASN A 118 29.58 27.32 18.22
N VAL A 119 30.42 27.08 17.20
CA VAL A 119 30.27 25.95 16.28
C VAL A 119 30.27 24.59 17.00
N GLU A 120 31.07 24.46 18.06
CA GLU A 120 31.15 23.23 18.87
C GLU A 120 29.80 22.93 19.55
N ASN A 121 29.22 23.93 20.22
CA ASN A 121 27.95 23.79 20.91
C ASN A 121 26.78 23.55 19.94
N ARG A 122 26.84 24.14 18.74
CA ARG A 122 25.88 23.88 17.66
C ARG A 122 25.91 22.43 17.18
N LEU A 123 27.10 21.82 17.09
CA LEU A 123 27.25 20.41 16.73
C LEU A 123 26.77 19.47 17.85
N VAL A 124 26.98 19.83 19.11
CA VAL A 124 26.42 19.08 20.25
C VAL A 124 24.89 19.07 20.21
N ILE A 125 24.26 20.22 19.91
CA ILE A 125 22.79 20.30 19.75
C ILE A 125 22.30 19.37 18.63
N VAL A 126 22.97 19.37 17.47
CA VAL A 126 22.66 18.46 16.35
C VAL A 126 22.75 17.01 16.81
N LEU A 127 23.81 16.66 17.53
CA LEU A 127 24.02 15.29 18.02
C LEU A 127 22.96 14.88 19.05
N VAL A 128 22.59 15.76 19.98
CA VAL A 128 21.52 15.50 20.96
C VAL A 128 20.17 15.32 20.25
N PHE A 129 19.82 16.22 19.32
CA PHE A 129 18.58 16.13 18.55
C PHE A 129 18.53 14.85 17.70
N GLN A 130 19.63 14.49 17.05
CA GLN A 130 19.73 13.26 16.26
C GLN A 130 19.57 12.01 17.13
N ASN A 131 20.24 11.94 18.28
CA ASN A 131 20.11 10.80 19.20
C ASN A 131 18.68 10.71 19.77
N ALA A 132 18.05 11.84 20.09
CA ALA A 132 16.67 11.88 20.57
C ALA A 132 15.68 11.37 19.52
N THR A 133 15.81 11.80 18.26
CA THR A 133 14.95 11.34 17.15
C THR A 133 15.16 9.86 16.83
N PHE A 134 16.39 9.35 16.89
CA PHE A 134 16.67 7.92 16.71
C PHE A 134 16.14 7.07 17.87
N LEU A 135 16.27 7.56 19.10
CA LEU A 135 15.68 6.90 20.27
C LEU A 135 14.16 6.85 20.14
N LEU A 136 13.52 7.96 19.78
CA LEU A 136 12.07 8.01 19.57
C LEU A 136 11.64 7.03 18.47
N LYS A 137 12.36 6.99 17.34
CA LYS A 137 12.12 6.01 16.28
C LYS A 137 12.18 4.58 16.82
N TYR A 138 13.21 4.24 17.58
CA TYR A 138 13.39 2.91 18.16
C TYR A 138 12.28 2.54 19.15
N LEU A 139 11.87 3.49 20.00
CA LEU A 139 10.75 3.31 20.94
C LEU A 139 9.44 3.08 20.19
N LEU A 140 9.13 3.89 19.17
CA LEU A 140 7.93 3.72 18.34
C LEU A 140 7.93 2.37 17.62
N GLN A 141 9.08 1.93 17.09
CA GLN A 141 9.22 0.62 16.48
C GLN A 141 9.03 -0.52 17.49
N SER A 142 9.41 -0.32 18.75
CA SER A 142 9.21 -1.30 19.83
C SER A 142 7.75 -1.37 20.28
N MET A 143 7.01 -0.26 20.22
CA MET A 143 5.59 -0.21 20.58
C MET A 143 4.67 -0.80 19.52
N ILE A 144 5.04 -0.76 18.23
CA ILE A 144 4.21 -1.25 17.14
C ILE A 144 4.58 -2.71 16.83
N PRO A 145 3.74 -3.70 17.20
CA PRO A 145 3.99 -5.08 16.83
C PRO A 145 3.93 -5.25 15.31
N SER A 146 5.00 -5.81 14.73
CA SER A 146 5.21 -5.95 13.27
C SER A 146 4.22 -6.85 12.53
N SER A 147 3.30 -7.50 13.25
CA SER A 147 2.24 -8.30 12.65
C SER A 147 0.94 -8.11 13.42
N SER A 148 -0.13 -7.73 12.71
CA SER A 148 -1.46 -7.64 13.30
C SER A 148 -1.95 -9.04 13.76
N ALA A 149 -2.72 -9.08 14.84
CA ALA A 149 -3.14 -10.32 15.49
C ALA A 149 -3.92 -11.27 14.55
N GLU A 150 -4.70 -10.72 13.63
CA GLU A 150 -5.49 -11.46 12.64
C GLU A 150 -4.64 -12.18 11.60
N LEU A 151 -3.54 -11.55 11.18
CA LEU A 151 -2.60 -12.20 10.26
C LEU A 151 -1.90 -13.37 10.95
N ARG A 152 -1.61 -13.26 12.25
CA ARG A 152 -1.00 -14.34 13.04
C ARG A 152 -1.92 -15.56 13.12
N THR A 153 -3.22 -15.39 13.33
CA THR A 153 -4.17 -16.52 13.37
C THR A 153 -4.33 -17.14 11.99
N SER A 154 -4.42 -16.32 10.94
CA SER A 154 -4.53 -16.78 9.55
C SER A 154 -3.28 -17.52 9.07
N GLN A 155 -2.09 -17.03 9.41
CA GLN A 155 -0.82 -17.70 9.10
C GLN A 155 -0.65 -18.99 9.90
N LYS A 156 -1.00 -19.00 11.20
CA LYS A 156 -1.01 -20.23 12.02
C LYS A 156 -1.94 -21.29 11.42
N ARG A 157 -3.15 -20.91 10.98
CA ARG A 157 -4.09 -21.82 10.30
C ARG A 157 -3.49 -22.41 9.02
N LYS A 158 -2.88 -21.59 8.15
CA LYS A 158 -2.23 -22.07 6.92
C LYS A 158 -1.07 -23.02 7.22
N ARG A 159 -0.19 -22.66 8.16
CA ARG A 159 0.95 -23.49 8.58
C ARG A 159 0.50 -24.81 9.22
N PHE A 160 -0.56 -24.77 10.03
CA PHE A 160 -1.14 -25.97 10.63
C PHE A 160 -1.66 -26.94 9.58
N VAL A 161 -2.45 -26.45 8.61
CA VAL A 161 -2.98 -27.30 7.52
C VAL A 161 -1.85 -27.89 6.68
N ALA A 162 -0.83 -27.09 6.35
CA ALA A 162 0.33 -27.57 5.60
C ALA A 162 1.07 -28.69 6.35
N LYS A 163 1.40 -28.50 7.63
CA LYS A 163 2.02 -29.53 8.47
C LYS A 163 1.18 -30.79 8.59
N PHE A 164 -0.14 -30.64 8.76
CA PHE A 164 -1.05 -31.77 8.88
C PHE A 164 -1.14 -32.59 7.58
N VAL A 165 -1.14 -31.93 6.43
CA VAL A 165 -1.14 -32.60 5.12
C VAL A 165 0.19 -33.32 4.88
N ASP A 166 1.31 -32.72 5.28
CA ASP A 166 2.64 -33.31 5.14
C ASP A 166 2.79 -34.57 6.03
N GLU A 167 2.35 -34.48 7.29
CA GLU A 167 2.45 -35.58 8.26
C GLU A 167 1.48 -36.75 7.97
N LYS A 168 0.22 -36.44 7.63
CA LYS A 168 -0.84 -37.45 7.50
C LYS A 168 -1.25 -37.76 6.05
N GLY A 169 -0.62 -37.11 5.07
CA GLY A 169 -0.96 -37.24 3.65
C GLY A 169 -2.39 -36.82 3.27
N ARG A 170 -3.16 -36.20 4.19
CA ARG A 170 -4.57 -35.86 3.98
C ARG A 170 -4.94 -34.52 4.61
N ALA A 171 -5.90 -33.83 4.00
CA ALA A 171 -6.44 -32.60 4.57
C ALA A 171 -7.29 -32.87 5.83
N PRO A 172 -7.29 -31.96 6.82
CA PRO A 172 -8.10 -32.08 8.03
C PRO A 172 -9.61 -32.03 7.72
N GLU A 173 -10.40 -32.82 8.45
CA GLU A 173 -11.84 -33.00 8.18
C GLU A 173 -12.65 -31.69 8.23
N GLY A 174 -12.31 -30.78 9.14
CA GLY A 174 -12.95 -29.45 9.21
C GLY A 174 -12.73 -28.61 7.94
N PHE A 175 -11.57 -28.76 7.30
CA PHE A 175 -11.27 -28.06 6.05
C PHE A 175 -12.06 -28.63 4.87
N LYS A 176 -12.23 -29.96 4.82
CA LYS A 176 -13.06 -30.64 3.80
C LYS A 176 -14.54 -30.24 3.89
N LYS A 177 -15.08 -30.15 5.11
CA LYS A 177 -16.47 -29.68 5.31
C LYS A 177 -16.64 -28.23 4.84
N ALA A 178 -15.71 -27.34 5.21
CA ALA A 178 -15.72 -25.95 4.79
C ALA A 178 -15.60 -25.80 3.26
N SER A 179 -14.72 -26.56 2.61
CA SER A 179 -14.58 -26.54 1.14
C SER A 179 -15.85 -27.02 0.43
N LYS A 180 -16.52 -28.06 0.96
CA LYS A 180 -17.78 -28.58 0.41
C LYS A 180 -18.91 -27.54 0.52
N LEU A 181 -19.03 -26.86 1.66
CA LEU A 181 -19.99 -25.77 1.84
C LEU A 181 -19.70 -24.60 0.89
N LEU A 182 -18.44 -24.22 0.71
CA LEU A 182 -18.04 -23.19 -0.26
C LEU A 182 -18.37 -23.58 -1.70
N GLN A 183 -18.20 -24.84 -2.08
CA GLN A 183 -18.61 -25.33 -3.39
C GLN A 183 -20.12 -25.23 -3.57
N ILE A 184 -20.90 -25.68 -2.58
CA ILE A 184 -22.37 -25.56 -2.61
C ILE A 184 -22.80 -24.10 -2.74
N ALA A 185 -22.19 -23.20 -1.97
CA ALA A 185 -22.48 -21.76 -2.02
C ALA A 185 -22.13 -21.14 -3.39
N LYS A 186 -20.99 -21.52 -3.99
CA LYS A 186 -20.61 -21.07 -5.34
C LYS A 186 -21.58 -21.58 -6.40
N THR A 187 -22.02 -22.84 -6.30
CA THR A 187 -23.00 -23.42 -7.22
C THR A 187 -24.37 -22.75 -7.08
N ALA A 188 -24.76 -22.38 -5.85
CA ALA A 188 -25.98 -21.62 -5.58
C ALA A 188 -25.89 -20.18 -6.12
N ALA A 189 -24.76 -19.50 -5.95
CA ALA A 189 -24.53 -18.13 -6.46
C ALA A 189 -24.44 -18.07 -8.00
N LYS A 190 -24.06 -19.18 -8.64
CA LYS A 190 -24.04 -19.31 -10.11
C LYS A 190 -25.43 -19.56 -10.71
N LYS A 191 -26.45 -19.93 -9.91
CA LYS A 191 -27.82 -20.04 -10.42
C LYS A 191 -28.36 -18.63 -10.69
N PRO A 192 -28.85 -18.32 -11.91
CA PRO A 192 -29.51 -17.05 -12.16
C PRO A 192 -30.73 -16.92 -11.24
N LYS A 193 -30.97 -15.71 -10.70
CA LYS A 193 -32.20 -15.39 -9.97
C LYS A 193 -33.40 -15.89 -10.79
N PRO A 194 -34.31 -16.70 -10.22
CA PRO A 194 -35.55 -17.01 -10.93
C PRO A 194 -36.26 -15.69 -11.20
N SER A 195 -36.50 -15.42 -12.48
CA SER A 195 -37.36 -14.33 -12.93
C SER A 195 -38.72 -14.49 -12.25
N LEU A 196 -39.05 -13.56 -11.35
CA LEU A 196 -40.40 -13.36 -10.86
C LEU A 196 -41.23 -12.77 -12.01
N LEU A 197 -41.57 -13.60 -13.00
CA LEU A 197 -42.50 -13.23 -14.06
C LEU A 197 -43.69 -14.20 -14.02
N GLY A 198 -44.87 -13.64 -13.73
CA GLY A 198 -46.13 -14.19 -14.23
C GLY A 198 -46.90 -15.15 -13.33
N LYS A 199 -47.39 -14.67 -12.18
CA LYS A 199 -48.74 -15.07 -11.72
C LYS A 199 -49.63 -13.83 -11.71
N LYS A 200 -50.06 -13.39 -12.90
CA LYS A 200 -51.31 -12.64 -13.05
C LYS A 200 -52.39 -13.66 -13.34
N SER A 201 -53.32 -13.82 -12.40
CA SER A 201 -54.57 -14.53 -12.61
C SER A 201 -55.37 -13.81 -13.69
N THR A 202 -55.54 -14.44 -14.85
CA THR A 202 -56.56 -14.05 -15.81
C THR A 202 -57.89 -14.66 -15.35
N THR A 203 -58.67 -13.88 -14.58
CA THR A 203 -60.11 -14.09 -14.47
C THR A 203 -60.71 -13.76 -15.85
N LYS A 204 -61.07 -14.82 -16.58
CA LYS A 204 -61.76 -14.75 -17.87
C LYS A 204 -63.23 -14.42 -17.59
N VAL A 205 -63.61 -13.16 -17.81
CA VAL A 205 -65.02 -12.75 -17.99
C VAL A 205 -65.24 -12.76 -19.50
N GLU A 206 -65.95 -13.78 -19.97
CA GLU A 206 -66.60 -13.77 -21.29
C GLU A 206 -68.08 -14.01 -21.03
N ASP A 207 -68.84 -13.04 -21.50
CA ASP A 207 -70.28 -12.87 -21.36
C ASP A 207 -70.98 -13.51 -22.58
N ILE A 208 -72.25 -13.92 -22.37
CA ILE A 208 -73.37 -14.01 -23.34
C ILE A 208 -73.69 -15.37 -24.01
N SER A 209 -74.94 -15.81 -23.71
CA SER A 209 -75.95 -16.49 -24.54
C SER A 209 -75.85 -18.00 -24.83
N SER A 210 -76.70 -18.81 -24.18
CA SER A 210 -77.84 -19.50 -24.83
C SER A 210 -78.55 -20.49 -23.88
N HIS A 211 -79.88 -20.40 -23.88
CA HIS A 211 -80.91 -21.22 -23.21
C HIS A 211 -81.29 -20.91 -21.76
#